data_AF-A0A969YMA3-F1
#
_entry.id   AF-A0A969YMA3-F1
#
_cell.length_a   1.000
_cell.length_b   1.000
_cell.length_c   1.000
_cell.angle_alpha   90.00
_cell.angle_beta   90.00
_cell.angle_gamma   90.00
#
_symmetry.space_group_name_H-M   'P 1'
#
loop_
_entity.id
_entity.type
_entity.pdbx_description
1 polymer ?
#
loop_
_entity_poly.entity_id
_entity_poly.type
_entity_poly.pdbx_seq_one_letter_code
_entity_poly.pdbx_strand_id
1 'polypeptide(L)'
;MHVILFGSVARNESDELSDVDLVIVKETEEDFFSRIRRVLQILNLKTGIDVLVYTPDELQRMKEQGNALIETVLEEGIVVHG
;
A
#
# COMPACT_ATOMS: atom_id res chain seq x y z
N MET A 1 -2.06 -6.87 -11.07
CA MET A 1 -1.98 -5.63 -10.26
C MET A 1 -2.12 -6.10 -8.84
N HIS A 2 -1.20 -5.76 -7.95
CA HIS A 2 -1.27 -6.27 -6.59
C HIS A 2 -1.82 -5.21 -5.64
N VAL A 3 -2.74 -5.61 -4.77
CA VAL A 3 -3.20 -4.82 -3.63
C VAL A 3 -2.83 -5.59 -2.38
N ILE A 4 -2.05 -4.96 -1.53
CA ILE A 4 -1.47 -5.56 -0.34
C ILE A 4 -1.96 -4.75 0.85
N LEU A 5 -2.64 -5.42 1.77
CA LEU A 5 -2.99 -4.90 3.08
C LEU A 5 -1.79 -5.08 4.01
N PHE A 6 -1.39 -4.04 4.72
CA PHE A 6 -0.33 -4.13 5.73
C PHE A 6 -0.76 -3.43 7.04
N GLY A 7 0.18 -3.25 7.97
CA GLY A 7 -0.10 -2.52 9.21
C GLY A 7 -0.87 -3.33 10.26
N SER A 8 -1.49 -2.63 11.21
CA SER A 8 -2.19 -3.26 12.35
C SER A 8 -3.35 -4.14 11.91
N VAL A 9 -4.04 -3.78 10.83
CA VAL A 9 -5.14 -4.57 10.26
C VAL A 9 -4.63 -5.90 9.71
N ALA A 10 -3.51 -5.91 8.98
CA ALA A 10 -2.89 -7.15 8.51
C ALA A 10 -2.40 -8.04 9.67
N ARG A 11 -1.89 -7.43 10.75
CA ARG A 11 -1.42 -8.13 11.95
C ARG A 11 -2.53 -8.57 12.91
N ASN A 12 -3.80 -8.25 12.62
CA ASN A 12 -4.95 -8.52 13.49
C ASN A 12 -4.82 -7.84 14.88
N GLU A 13 -4.19 -6.67 14.91
CA GLU A 13 -3.95 -5.82 16.08
C GLU A 13 -4.72 -4.49 16.01
N SER A 14 -5.57 -4.31 15.01
CA SER A 14 -6.34 -3.07 14.80
C SER A 14 -7.49 -2.90 15.81
N ASP A 15 -7.78 -1.65 16.16
CA ASP A 15 -8.94 -1.22 16.95
C ASP A 15 -9.91 -0.34 16.13
N GLU A 16 -10.96 0.20 16.77
CA GLU A 16 -11.99 1.01 16.11
C GLU A 16 -11.48 2.34 15.53
N LEU A 17 -10.28 2.78 15.92
CA LEU A 17 -9.67 4.03 15.47
C LEU A 17 -8.54 3.81 14.48
N SER A 18 -8.22 2.54 14.17
CA SER A 18 -7.12 2.19 13.29
C SER A 18 -7.44 2.49 11.83
N ASP A 19 -6.46 3.07 11.14
CA ASP A 19 -6.52 3.27 9.70
C ASP A 19 -6.24 1.96 8.95
N VAL A 20 -6.71 1.88 7.70
CA VAL A 20 -6.40 0.75 6.81
C VAL A 20 -5.22 1.13 5.92
N ASP A 21 -4.11 0.43 6.10
CA ASP A 21 -2.87 0.65 5.37
C ASP A 21 -2.78 -0.23 4.10
N LEU A 22 -2.66 0.41 2.93
CA LEU A 22 -2.60 -0.27 1.63
C LEU A 22 -1.34 0.07 0.84
N VAL A 23 -0.68 -0.96 0.31
CA VAL A 23 0.29 -0.84 -0.78
C VAL A 23 -0.30 -1.41 -2.06
N ILE A 24 -0.36 -0.60 -3.11
CA ILE A 24 -0.79 -1.02 -4.44
C ILE A 24 0.41 -1.04 -5.38
N VAL A 25 0.63 -2.16 -6.05
CA VAL A 25 1.70 -2.32 -7.04
C VAL A 25 1.09 -2.45 -8.44
N LYS A 26 1.28 -1.43 -9.28
CA LYS A 26 0.78 -1.40 -10.67
C LYS A 26 1.68 -0.58 -11.58
N GLU A 27 1.68 -0.95 -12.86
CA GLU A 27 2.25 -0.09 -13.91
C GLU A 27 1.46 1.21 -14.02
N THR A 28 2.16 2.34 -14.10
CA THR A 28 1.57 3.67 -14.25
C THR A 28 2.61 4.69 -14.70
N GLU A 29 2.18 5.66 -15.52
CA GLU A 29 3.00 6.81 -15.91
C GLU A 29 2.75 8.03 -15.01
N GLU A 30 1.72 7.98 -14.16
CA GLU A 30 1.41 9.03 -13.17
C GLU A 30 2.54 9.19 -12.14
N ASP A 31 2.83 10.43 -11.74
CA ASP A 31 3.71 10.70 -10.61
C ASP A 31 3.16 10.16 -9.29
N PHE A 32 4.05 9.98 -8.32
CA PHE A 32 3.77 9.38 -7.02
C PHE A 32 2.52 9.95 -6.32
N PHE A 33 2.37 11.27 -6.31
CA PHE A 33 1.26 11.91 -5.60
C PHE A 33 -0.04 11.86 -6.41
N SER A 34 0.03 11.96 -7.73
CA SER A 34 -1.15 11.86 -8.59
C SER A 34 -1.82 10.50 -8.48
N ARG A 35 -1.03 9.41 -8.50
CA ARG A 35 -1.58 8.05 -8.35
C ARG A 35 -2.20 7.79 -6.97
N ILE A 36 -1.64 8.36 -5.89
CA ILE A 36 -2.27 8.29 -4.55
C ILE A 36 -3.60 9.03 -4.54
N ARG A 37 -3.64 10.27 -5.04
CA ARG A 37 -4.87 11.07 -5.13
C ARG A 37 -5.95 10.37 -5.94
N ARG A 38 -5.58 9.75 -7.06
CA ARG A 38 -6.48 8.96 -7.90
C ARG A 38 -7.15 7.84 -7.11
N VAL A 39 -6.38 7.08 -6.33
CA VAL A 39 -6.90 5.98 -5.52
C VAL A 39 -7.80 6.50 -4.40
N LEU A 40 -7.38 7.55 -3.68
CA LEU A 40 -8.19 8.15 -2.61
C LEU A 40 -9.54 8.68 -3.13
N GLN A 41 -9.58 9.26 -4.33
CA GLN A 41 -10.82 9.70 -4.97
C GLN A 41 -11.77 8.54 -5.32
N ILE A 42 -11.23 7.38 -5.67
CA ILE A 42 -12.02 6.18 -6.00
C ILE A 42 -12.58 5.55 -4.73
N LEU A 43 -11.76 5.44 -3.69
CA LEU A 43 -12.16 4.78 -2.45
C LEU A 43 -13.31 5.53 -1.79
N ASN A 44 -13.27 6.88 -1.73
CA ASN A 44 -14.34 7.69 -1.13
C ASN A 44 -14.84 7.12 0.22
N LEU A 45 -13.91 6.62 1.04
CA LEU A 45 -14.21 5.94 2.29
C LEU A 45 -14.28 6.94 3.45
N LYS A 46 -15.16 6.64 4.41
CA LYS A 46 -15.31 7.41 5.66
C LYS A 46 -14.31 6.99 6.73
N THR A 47 -13.61 5.88 6.50
CA THR A 47 -12.55 5.34 7.37
C THR A 47 -11.22 5.97 6.97
N GLY A 48 -10.31 6.18 7.93
CA GLY A 48 -8.97 6.62 7.60
C GLY A 48 -8.21 5.53 6.85
N ILE A 49 -7.60 5.94 5.75
CA ILE A 49 -6.89 5.05 4.82
C ILE A 49 -5.61 5.74 4.43
N ASP A 50 -4.52 5.04 4.67
CA ASP A 50 -3.22 5.38 4.14
C ASP A 50 -2.92 4.46 2.97
N VAL A 51 -2.75 5.05 1.78
CA VAL A 51 -2.46 4.31 0.56
C VAL A 51 -1.18 4.80 -0.09
N LEU A 52 -0.31 3.85 -0.37
CA LEU A 52 0.89 4.04 -1.17
C LEU A 52 0.73 3.23 -2.45
N VAL A 53 1.06 3.84 -3.57
CA VAL A 53 1.04 3.18 -4.86
C VAL A 53 2.47 3.18 -5.36
N TYR A 54 2.96 2.04 -5.85
CA TYR A 54 4.30 1.87 -6.45
C TYR A 54 4.20 1.18 -7.80
N THR A 55 5.16 1.47 -8.69
CA THR A 55 5.41 0.60 -9.85
C THR A 55 6.20 -0.63 -9.43
N PRO A 56 6.14 -1.73 -10.20
CA PRO A 56 7.01 -2.88 -9.97
C PRO A 56 8.50 -2.50 -9.89
N ASP A 57 8.96 -1.59 -10.75
CA ASP A 57 10.34 -1.10 -10.77
C ASP A 57 10.71 -0.31 -9.51
N GLU A 58 9.81 0.50 -8.98
CA GLU A 58 10.04 1.22 -7.72
C GLU A 58 10.10 0.23 -6.54
N LEU A 59 9.15 -0.72 -6.47
CA LEU A 59 9.13 -1.75 -5.44
C LEU A 59 10.43 -2.55 -5.45
N GLN A 60 10.87 -3.00 -6.63
CA GLN A 60 12.13 -3.75 -6.78
C GLN A 60 13.32 -2.92 -6.31
N ARG A 61 13.45 -1.66 -6.76
CA ARG A 61 14.54 -0.78 -6.34
C ARG A 61 14.54 -0.55 -4.83
N MET A 62 13.38 -0.28 -4.24
CA MET A 62 13.24 -0.08 -2.80
C MET A 62 13.60 -1.35 -2.01
N LYS A 63 13.21 -2.53 -2.51
CA LYS A 63 13.61 -3.82 -1.93
C LYS A 63 15.13 -4.02 -1.97
N GLU A 64 15.76 -3.75 -3.12
CA GLU A 64 17.21 -3.85 -3.28
C GLU A 64 17.98 -2.87 -2.38
N GLN A 65 17.36 -1.74 -2.04
CA GLN A 65 17.91 -0.74 -1.13
C GLN A 65 17.68 -1.05 0.36
N GLY A 66 17.00 -2.15 0.71
CA GLY A 66 16.66 -2.46 2.09
C GLY A 66 15.68 -1.46 2.70
N ASN A 67 14.70 -1.00 1.92
CA ASN A 67 13.69 -0.08 2.41
C ASN A 67 12.79 -0.80 3.44
N ALA A 68 12.88 -0.38 4.70
CA ALA A 68 12.19 -1.01 5.83
C ALA A 68 10.67 -1.17 5.61
N LEU A 69 10.01 -0.17 5.01
CA LEU A 69 8.57 -0.27 4.72
C LEU A 69 8.28 -1.42 3.74
N ILE A 70 9.05 -1.51 2.65
CA ILE A 70 8.85 -2.55 1.65
C ILE A 70 9.22 -3.93 2.22
N GLU A 71 10.24 -4.03 3.06
CA GLU A 71 10.56 -5.27 3.77
C GLU A 71 9.38 -5.72 4.64
N THR A 72 8.83 -4.83 5.48
CA THR A 72 7.64 -5.13 6.30
C THR A 72 6.43 -5.51 5.44
N VAL A 73 6.16 -4.79 4.34
CA VAL A 73 5.03 -5.10 3.44
C VAL A 73 5.19 -6.47 2.79
N LEU A 74 6.42 -6.88 2.46
CA LEU A 74 6.69 -8.18 1.86
C LEU A 74 6.65 -9.33 2.89
N GLU A 75 7.00 -9.06 4.15
CA GLU A 75 7.01 -10.06 5.22
C GLU A 75 5.64 -10.25 5.88
N GLU A 76 4.93 -9.15 6.15
CA GLU A 76 3.70 -9.14 6.95
C GLU A 76 2.45 -8.84 6.10
N GLY A 77 2.61 -8.38 4.86
CA GLY A 77 1.50 -7.96 4.03
C GLY A 77 0.62 -9.12 3.56
N ILE A 78 -0.68 -8.88 3.53
CA ILE A 78 -1.69 -9.80 3.00
C ILE A 78 -2.07 -9.35 1.60
N VAL A 79 -1.82 -10.19 0.59
CA VAL A 79 -2.28 -9.94 -0.77
C VAL A 79 -3.79 -10.14 -0.83
N VAL A 80 -4.53 -9.06 -1.03
CA VAL A 80 -6.00 -9.07 -1.13
C VAL A 80 -6.49 -9.06 -2.58
N HIS A 81 -5.61 -8.73 -3.53
CA HIS A 81 -5.85 -8.83 -4.98
C HIS A 81 -4.52 -8.98 -5.75
N GLY A 82 -4.51 -9.75 -6.84
CA GLY A 82 -3.33 -10.00 -7.68
C GLY A 82 -3.63 -10.09 -9.18
#